data_AF-A0A249L393-F1
#
_entry.id   AF-A0A249L393-F1
#
_cell.length_a   1.000
_cell.length_b   1.000
_cell.length_c   1.000
_cell.angle_alpha   90.00
_cell.angle_beta   90.00
_cell.angle_gamma   90.00
#
_symmetry.space_group_name_H-M   'P 1'
#
loop_
_entity.id
_entity.type
_entity.pdbx_description
1 polymer ?
#
loop_
_entity_poly.entity_id
_entity_poly.type
_entity_poly.pdbx_seq_one_letter_code
_entity_poly.pdbx_strand_id
1 'polypeptide(L)'
;MAKSKINKNSLEFPREARRSLKPSYDPDAFGRWSEKFARFLGTARFLVYMTAFVLTWVIWNGFAPDNLKFDHYPFIFLTLLLSLQASYAAPLILLAQNRQSDRDRIQGNEDRERDERNVADTEYLARELASLRSAIGEVTTRDYLHSEISDAIEEIVKKLNKKS
;
A
#
# COMPACT_ATOMS: atom_id res chain seq x y z
N MET A 1 -14.33 29.17 56.60
CA MET A 1 -14.22 28.46 55.30
C MET A 1 -12.95 27.61 55.32
N ALA A 2 -13.09 26.29 55.46
CA ALA A 2 -11.95 25.37 55.54
C ALA A 2 -11.50 24.95 54.14
N LYS A 3 -10.22 25.15 53.81
CA LYS A 3 -9.61 24.79 52.52
C LYS A 3 -9.24 23.30 52.57
N SER A 4 -10.02 22.45 51.91
CA SER A 4 -9.72 21.01 51.84
C SER A 4 -8.40 20.80 51.07
N LYS A 5 -7.47 20.08 51.68
CA LYS A 5 -6.21 19.69 51.03
C LYS A 5 -6.53 18.58 50.04
N ILE A 6 -6.50 18.88 48.75
CA ILE A 6 -6.72 17.89 47.69
C ILE A 6 -5.56 16.88 47.73
N ASN A 7 -5.89 15.64 48.08
CA ASN A 7 -4.95 14.52 48.07
C ASN A 7 -4.81 14.00 46.64
N LYS A 8 -3.67 14.29 46.01
CA LYS A 8 -3.35 13.89 44.63
C LYS A 8 -3.17 12.38 44.44
N ASN A 9 -3.34 11.57 45.49
CA ASN A 9 -3.31 10.10 45.43
C ASN A 9 -4.72 9.47 45.28
N SER A 10 -5.76 10.25 44.94
CA SER A 10 -7.07 9.71 44.56
C SER A 10 -6.96 8.83 43.30
N LEU A 11 -7.64 7.68 43.31
CA LEU A 11 -7.73 6.71 42.20
C LEU A 11 -8.45 7.27 40.96
N GLU A 12 -8.97 8.49 41.03
CA GLU A 12 -9.71 9.18 39.98
C GLU A 12 -8.80 9.78 38.90
N PHE A 13 -7.49 9.90 39.15
CA PHE A 13 -6.52 10.33 38.15
C PHE A 13 -5.83 9.12 37.53
N PRO A 14 -5.89 8.91 36.20
CA PRO A 14 -5.14 7.84 35.55
C PRO A 14 -3.65 8.02 35.88
N ARG A 15 -3.09 7.04 36.59
CA ARG A 15 -1.67 7.00 36.94
C ARG A 15 -0.88 7.15 35.64
N GLU A 16 -0.18 8.28 35.48
CA GLU A 16 0.76 8.45 34.38
C GLU A 16 1.73 7.27 34.41
N ALA A 17 1.57 6.38 33.44
CA ALA A 17 2.39 5.20 33.30
C ALA A 17 3.85 5.67 33.23
N ARG A 18 4.66 5.16 34.17
CA ARG A 18 6.11 5.38 34.25
C ARG A 18 6.67 5.52 32.84
N ARG A 19 7.28 6.67 32.57
CA ARG A 19 8.06 6.99 31.38
C ARG A 19 8.93 5.78 31.03
N SER A 20 8.42 4.93 30.13
CA SER A 20 9.14 3.74 29.72
C SER A 20 10.30 4.22 28.88
N LEU A 21 11.53 3.92 29.32
CA LEU A 21 12.75 4.07 28.53
C LEU A 21 12.76 3.00 27.42
N LYS A 22 11.70 2.93 26.61
CA LYS A 22 11.78 2.20 25.34
C LYS A 22 12.72 3.02 24.46
N PRO A 23 13.82 2.44 23.95
CA PRO A 23 14.56 3.06 22.87
C PRO A 23 13.54 3.29 21.75
N SER A 24 13.20 4.56 21.50
CA SER A 24 12.39 4.92 20.34
C SER A 24 13.30 4.75 19.14
N TYR A 25 13.44 3.51 18.67
CA TYR A 25 13.93 3.25 17.34
C TYR A 25 12.99 4.01 16.42
N ASP A 26 13.48 5.01 15.70
CA ASP A 26 12.67 5.82 14.78
C ASP A 26 12.49 5.00 13.48
N PRO A 27 11.35 4.29 13.31
CA PRO A 27 11.12 3.45 12.13
C PRO A 27 11.10 4.28 10.84
N ASP A 28 10.85 5.59 10.93
CA ASP A 28 10.76 6.47 9.77
C ASP A 28 12.14 6.79 9.20
N ALA A 29 13.15 6.98 10.06
CA ALA A 29 14.54 7.20 9.64
C ALA A 29 15.12 5.97 8.94
N PHE A 30 14.97 4.79 9.55
CA PHE A 30 15.40 3.53 8.93
C PHE A 30 14.59 3.22 7.67
N GLY A 31 13.33 3.63 7.65
CA GLY A 31 12.44 3.40 6.52
C GLY A 31 12.84 4.15 5.25
N ARG A 32 13.18 5.44 5.39
CA ARG A 32 13.68 6.27 4.28
C ARG A 32 15.04 5.79 3.78
N TRP A 33 15.91 5.35 4.68
CA TRP A 33 17.21 4.78 4.31
C TRP A 33 17.04 3.48 3.53
N SER A 34 16.25 2.55 4.05
CA SER A 34 15.94 1.27 3.40
C SER A 34 15.34 1.44 2.00
N GLU A 35 14.48 2.43 1.78
CA GLU A 35 13.90 2.69 0.46
C GLU A 35 14.93 3.21 -0.56
N LYS A 36 15.89 4.04 -0.13
CA LYS A 36 17.02 4.44 -0.97
C LYS A 36 17.91 3.24 -1.29
N PHE A 37 18.19 2.40 -0.29
CA PHE A 37 19.00 1.19 -0.47
C PHE A 37 18.33 0.17 -1.41
N ALA A 38 17.03 -0.05 -1.29
CA ALA A 38 16.27 -0.93 -2.17
C ALA A 38 16.32 -0.44 -3.64
N ARG A 39 16.11 0.87 -3.87
CA ARG A 39 16.23 1.46 -5.21
C ARG A 39 17.65 1.37 -5.76
N PHE A 40 18.65 1.52 -4.90
CA PHE A 40 20.06 1.45 -5.29
C PHE A 40 20.47 0.02 -5.69
N LEU A 41 20.13 -0.99 -4.88
CA LEU A 41 20.44 -2.40 -5.14
C LEU A 41 19.67 -2.97 -6.33
N GLY A 42 18.43 -2.51 -6.57
CA GLY A 42 17.61 -2.96 -7.70
C GLY A 42 18.02 -2.39 -9.06
N THR A 43 19.01 -1.47 -9.12
CA THR A 43 19.42 -0.81 -10.36
C THR A 43 20.68 -1.45 -10.94
N ALA A 44 20.73 -1.68 -12.26
CA ALA A 44 21.90 -2.23 -12.98
C ALA A 44 23.21 -1.42 -12.76
N ARG A 45 23.09 -0.15 -12.37
CA ARG A 45 24.21 0.74 -12.04
C ARG A 45 25.07 0.20 -10.89
N PHE A 46 24.46 -0.44 -9.87
CA PHE A 46 25.21 -0.99 -8.74
C PHE A 46 26.19 -2.08 -9.19
N LEU A 47 25.73 -2.99 -10.04
CA LEU A 47 26.55 -4.06 -10.61
C LEU A 47 27.72 -3.48 -11.41
N VAL A 48 27.47 -2.46 -12.24
CA VAL A 48 28.53 -1.78 -13.01
C VAL A 48 29.59 -1.17 -12.09
N TYR A 49 29.19 -0.44 -11.03
CA TYR A 49 30.13 0.13 -10.07
C TYR A 49 30.94 -0.95 -9.33
N MET A 50 30.29 -2.04 -8.91
CA MET A 50 30.98 -3.14 -8.23
C MET A 50 31.97 -3.86 -9.14
N THR A 51 31.60 -4.14 -10.39
CA THR A 51 32.52 -4.72 -11.38
C THR A 51 33.69 -3.77 -11.67
N ALA A 52 33.43 -2.47 -11.83
CA ALA A 52 34.50 -1.48 -12.03
C ALA A 52 35.45 -1.38 -10.83
N PHE A 53 34.93 -1.46 -9.60
CA PHE A 53 35.73 -1.51 -8.38
C PHE A 53 36.65 -2.74 -8.35
N VAL A 54 36.10 -3.93 -8.58
CA VAL A 54 36.87 -5.18 -8.62
C VAL A 54 37.94 -5.15 -9.72
N LEU A 55 37.57 -4.70 -10.93
CA LEU A 55 38.53 -4.57 -12.03
C LEU A 55 39.65 -3.57 -11.70
N THR A 56 39.31 -2.41 -11.15
CA THR A 56 40.30 -1.41 -10.74
C THR A 56 41.25 -1.96 -9.69
N TRP A 57 40.73 -2.72 -8.70
CA TRP A 57 41.54 -3.36 -7.67
C TRP A 57 42.52 -4.38 -8.24
N VAL A 58 42.04 -5.25 -9.14
CA VAL A 58 42.84 -6.30 -9.77
C VAL A 58 43.89 -5.69 -10.70
N ILE A 59 43.53 -4.67 -11.50
CA ILE A 59 44.46 -3.97 -12.39
C ILE A 59 45.53 -3.25 -11.55
N TRP A 60 45.14 -2.54 -10.51
CA TRP A 60 46.07 -1.84 -9.62
C TRP A 60 47.06 -2.82 -8.98
N ASN A 61 46.57 -3.89 -8.35
CA ASN A 61 47.46 -4.84 -7.65
C ASN A 61 48.22 -5.79 -8.59
N GLY A 62 47.76 -5.98 -9.83
CA GLY A 62 48.43 -6.77 -10.85
C GLY A 62 49.57 -6.01 -11.56
N PHE A 63 49.35 -4.75 -11.91
CA PHE A 63 50.30 -3.93 -12.68
C PHE A 63 51.13 -2.96 -11.85
N ALA A 64 50.79 -2.71 -10.57
CA ALA A 64 51.63 -1.90 -9.70
C ALA A 64 53.02 -2.55 -9.51
N PRO A 65 54.10 -1.78 -9.33
CA PRO A 65 55.40 -2.33 -8.97
C PRO A 65 55.38 -2.93 -7.55
N ASP A 66 56.24 -3.91 -7.27
CA ASP A 66 56.20 -4.74 -6.04
C ASP A 66 56.22 -3.94 -4.72
N ASN A 67 56.71 -2.70 -4.74
CA ASN A 67 56.73 -1.80 -3.60
C ASN A 67 55.38 -1.10 -3.31
N LEU A 68 54.42 -1.14 -4.24
CA LEU A 68 53.09 -0.50 -4.13
C LEU A 68 51.93 -1.50 -4.22
N LYS A 69 52.23 -2.79 -4.39
CA LYS A 69 51.23 -3.88 -4.37
C LYS A 69 50.71 -4.07 -2.95
N PHE A 70 49.46 -3.70 -2.72
CA PHE A 70 48.79 -3.90 -1.44
C PHE A 70 48.30 -5.34 -1.25
N ASP A 71 47.91 -6.02 -2.34
CA ASP A 71 47.23 -7.32 -2.32
C ASP A 71 47.79 -8.24 -3.42
N HIS A 72 48.78 -9.08 -3.07
CA HIS A 72 49.41 -10.02 -4.01
C HIS A 72 48.46 -11.17 -4.36
N TYR A 73 48.60 -11.73 -5.57
CA TYR A 73 47.87 -12.95 -5.97
C TYR A 73 48.06 -14.04 -4.90
N PRO A 74 46.98 -14.57 -4.27
CA PRO A 74 45.61 -14.71 -4.78
C PRO A 74 44.56 -13.65 -4.33
N PHE A 75 44.96 -12.41 -4.02
CA PHE A 75 44.07 -11.30 -3.59
C PHE A 75 43.28 -11.59 -2.30
N ILE A 76 44.00 -11.83 -1.20
CA ILE A 76 43.39 -12.20 0.08
C ILE A 76 42.53 -11.06 0.64
N PHE A 77 42.95 -9.81 0.48
CA PHE A 77 42.19 -8.67 1.01
C PHE A 77 40.89 -8.46 0.25
N LEU A 78 40.92 -8.55 -1.08
CA LEU A 78 39.71 -8.49 -1.90
C LEU A 78 38.72 -9.59 -1.49
N THR A 79 39.22 -10.82 -1.30
CA THR A 79 38.40 -11.96 -0.91
C THR A 79 37.77 -11.77 0.47
N LEU A 80 38.55 -11.28 1.45
CA LEU A 80 38.05 -10.96 2.78
C LEU A 80 36.97 -9.86 2.74
N LEU A 81 37.18 -8.81 1.95
CA LEU A 81 36.22 -7.72 1.81
C LEU A 81 34.90 -8.22 1.19
N LEU A 82 34.97 -9.00 0.10
CA LEU A 82 33.78 -9.55 -0.56
C LEU A 82 33.01 -10.52 0.34
N SER A 83 33.71 -11.38 1.08
CA SER A 83 33.06 -12.31 2.03
C SER A 83 32.38 -11.59 3.19
N LEU A 84 33.00 -10.54 3.74
CA LEU A 84 32.38 -9.68 4.75
C LEU A 84 31.16 -8.94 4.18
N GLN A 85 31.27 -8.42 2.96
CA GLN A 85 30.19 -7.71 2.29
C GLN A 85 28.96 -8.62 2.09
N ALA A 86 29.16 -9.87 1.68
CA ALA A 86 28.09 -10.85 1.56
C ALA A 86 27.47 -11.18 2.93
N SER A 87 28.28 -11.36 3.97
CA SER A 87 27.83 -11.67 5.33
C SER A 87 26.96 -10.56 5.92
N TYR A 88 27.32 -9.29 5.73
CA TYR A 88 26.54 -8.15 6.24
C TYR A 88 25.32 -7.81 5.36
N ALA A 89 25.33 -8.18 4.08
CA ALA A 89 24.17 -7.99 3.21
C ALA A 89 22.96 -8.81 3.66
N ALA A 90 23.15 -10.07 4.07
CA ALA A 90 22.07 -10.95 4.50
C ALA A 90 21.17 -10.38 5.62
N PRO A 91 21.69 -9.94 6.79
CA PRO A 91 20.86 -9.37 7.85
C PRO A 91 20.21 -8.04 7.46
N LEU A 92 20.89 -7.21 6.66
CA LEU A 92 20.30 -5.97 6.15
C LEU A 92 19.12 -6.25 5.21
N ILE A 93 19.26 -7.24 4.33
CA ILE A 93 18.19 -7.68 3.44
C ILE A 93 17.02 -8.22 4.25
N LEU A 94 17.26 -9.02 5.29
CA LEU A 94 16.21 -9.53 6.17
C LEU A 94 15.43 -8.41 6.88
N LEU A 95 16.13 -7.37 7.38
CA LEU A 95 15.47 -6.22 7.98
C LEU A 95 14.63 -5.43 6.96
N ALA A 96 15.14 -5.26 5.74
CA ALA A 96 14.40 -4.62 4.65
C ALA A 96 13.16 -5.45 4.25
N GLN A 97 13.30 -6.78 4.21
CA GLN A 97 12.23 -7.73 3.88
C GLN A 97 11.15 -7.77 4.96
N ASN A 98 11.50 -7.85 6.25
CA ASN A 98 10.52 -7.82 7.35
C ASN A 98 9.64 -6.57 7.25
N ARG A 99 10.25 -5.41 6.99
CA ARG A 99 9.51 -4.16 6.84
C ARG A 99 8.62 -4.13 5.58
N GLN A 100 9.08 -4.74 4.48
CA GLN A 100 8.26 -4.86 3.28
C GLN A 100 7.05 -5.77 3.55
N SER A 101 7.27 -6.93 4.17
CA SER A 101 6.22 -7.87 4.54
C SER A 101 5.20 -7.26 5.51
N ASP A 102 5.63 -6.41 6.44
CA ASP A 102 4.72 -5.72 7.36
C ASP A 102 3.80 -4.74 6.62
N ARG A 103 4.34 -3.98 5.65
CA ARG A 103 3.54 -3.10 4.79
C ARG A 103 2.57 -3.90 3.92
N ASP A 104 3.06 -4.94 3.27
CA ASP A 104 2.25 -5.78 2.38
C ASP A 104 1.10 -6.45 3.14
N ARG A 105 1.32 -6.81 4.41
CA ARG A 105 0.28 -7.32 5.31
C ARG A 105 -0.78 -6.28 5.64
N ILE A 106 -0.38 -5.04 5.93
CA ILE A 106 -1.32 -3.95 6.22
C ILE A 106 -2.15 -3.64 4.97
N GLN A 107 -1.48 -3.46 3.81
CA GLN A 107 -2.15 -3.21 2.54
C GLN A 107 -3.15 -4.33 2.21
N GLY A 108 -2.75 -5.60 2.36
CA GLY A 108 -3.64 -6.72 2.11
C GLY A 108 -4.82 -6.83 3.07
N ASN A 109 -4.74 -6.27 4.28
CA ASN A 109 -5.89 -6.19 5.19
C ASN A 109 -6.85 -5.07 4.78
N GLU A 110 -6.32 -3.90 4.41
CA GLU A 110 -7.14 -2.79 3.90
C GLU A 110 -7.86 -3.15 2.60
N ASP A 111 -7.17 -3.85 1.69
CA ASP A 111 -7.74 -4.29 0.42
C ASP A 111 -8.91 -5.27 0.65
N ARG A 112 -8.76 -6.22 1.59
CA ARG A 112 -9.87 -7.12 1.96
C ARG A 112 -11.07 -6.37 2.52
N GLU A 113 -10.87 -5.41 3.42
CA GLU A 113 -11.97 -4.63 3.99
C GLU A 113 -12.66 -3.75 2.93
N ARG A 114 -11.90 -3.25 1.94
CA ARG A 114 -12.46 -2.55 0.78
C ARG A 114 -13.24 -3.48 -0.12
N ASP A 115 -12.73 -4.67 -0.40
CA ASP A 115 -13.42 -5.67 -1.23
C ASP A 115 -14.73 -6.12 -0.60
N GLU A 116 -14.75 -6.37 0.71
CA GLU A 116 -15.99 -6.69 1.45
C GLU A 116 -17.02 -5.56 1.33
N ARG A 117 -16.59 -4.30 1.46
CA ARG A 117 -17.47 -3.13 1.27
C ARG A 117 -17.97 -3.01 -0.18
N ASN A 118 -17.09 -3.20 -1.16
CA ASN A 118 -17.45 -3.14 -2.58
C ASN A 118 -18.48 -4.22 -2.95
N VAL A 119 -18.33 -5.43 -2.38
CA VAL A 119 -19.31 -6.51 -2.56
C VAL A 119 -20.65 -6.12 -1.95
N ALA A 120 -20.66 -5.58 -0.71
CA ALA A 120 -21.89 -5.12 -0.07
C ALA A 120 -22.59 -3.99 -0.85
N ASP A 121 -21.83 -3.02 -1.36
CA ASP A 121 -22.36 -1.93 -2.18
C ASP A 121 -22.92 -2.45 -3.50
N THR A 122 -22.25 -3.42 -4.12
CA THR A 122 -22.74 -4.06 -5.36
C THR A 122 -24.03 -4.83 -5.10
N GLU A 123 -24.14 -5.56 -3.99
CA GLU A 123 -25.39 -6.22 -3.60
C GLU A 123 -26.51 -5.21 -3.34
N TYR A 124 -26.21 -4.11 -2.67
CA TYR A 124 -27.17 -3.04 -2.42
C TYR A 124 -27.70 -2.45 -3.74
N LEU A 125 -26.78 -2.07 -4.64
CA LEU A 125 -27.13 -1.55 -5.96
C LEU A 125 -27.92 -2.56 -6.79
N ALA A 126 -27.59 -3.85 -6.72
CA ALA A 126 -28.33 -4.89 -7.43
C ALA A 126 -29.77 -5.04 -6.91
N ARG A 127 -29.98 -4.95 -5.59
CA ARG A 127 -31.32 -4.95 -4.98
C ARG A 127 -32.12 -3.72 -5.37
N GLU A 128 -31.50 -2.54 -5.36
CA GLU A 128 -32.18 -1.33 -5.81
C GLU A 128 -32.46 -1.33 -7.31
N LEU A 129 -31.56 -1.87 -8.14
CA LEU A 129 -31.84 -2.02 -9.56
C LEU A 129 -33.01 -2.98 -9.80
N ALA A 130 -33.13 -4.05 -9.01
CA ALA A 130 -34.25 -4.98 -9.10
C ALA A 130 -35.57 -4.32 -8.67
N SER A 131 -35.58 -3.52 -7.60
CA SER A 131 -36.76 -2.77 -7.14
C SER A 131 -37.19 -1.74 -8.19
N LEU A 132 -36.24 -0.98 -8.74
CA LEU A 132 -36.47 0.03 -9.77
C LEU A 132 -36.98 -0.61 -11.08
N ARG A 133 -36.41 -1.76 -11.48
CA ARG A 133 -36.90 -2.55 -12.62
C ARG A 133 -38.35 -3.01 -12.43
N SER A 134 -38.70 -3.47 -11.23
CA SER A 134 -40.09 -3.90 -10.94
C SER A 134 -41.06 -2.72 -11.03
N ALA A 135 -40.71 -1.58 -10.44
CA ALA A 135 -41.53 -0.37 -10.48
C ALA A 135 -41.75 0.15 -11.90
N ILE A 136 -40.71 0.14 -12.76
CA ILE A 136 -40.85 0.49 -14.19
C ILE A 136 -41.71 -0.53 -14.93
N GLY A 137 -41.57 -1.82 -14.62
CA GLY A 137 -42.37 -2.89 -15.20
C GLY A 137 -43.87 -2.73 -14.93
N GLU A 138 -44.25 -2.28 -13.74
CA GLU A 138 -45.65 -2.00 -13.38
C GLU A 138 -46.22 -0.77 -14.11
N VAL A 139 -45.46 0.34 -14.17
CA VAL A 139 -45.87 1.59 -14.84
C VAL A 139 -45.92 1.45 -16.37
N THR A 140 -45.18 0.48 -16.93
CA THR A 140 -45.18 0.17 -18.37
C THR A 140 -45.94 -1.14 -18.65
N THR A 141 -47.06 -1.38 -17.97
CA THR A 141 -47.94 -2.47 -18.41
C THR A 141 -48.49 -2.11 -19.79
N ARG A 142 -48.23 -2.97 -20.77
CA ARG A 142 -48.71 -2.85 -22.15
C ARG A 142 -50.19 -2.46 -22.20
N ASP A 143 -50.98 -2.97 -21.27
CA ASP A 143 -52.41 -2.71 -21.18
C ASP A 143 -52.75 -1.26 -20.83
N TYR A 144 -51.97 -0.61 -19.96
CA TYR A 144 -52.13 0.82 -19.64
C TYR A 144 -51.73 1.71 -20.83
N LEU A 145 -50.58 1.42 -21.45
CA LEU A 145 -50.17 2.15 -22.67
C LEU A 145 -51.17 1.93 -23.81
N HIS A 146 -51.73 0.73 -23.93
CA HIS A 146 -52.71 0.41 -24.96
C HIS A 146 -54.07 1.07 -24.70
N SER A 147 -54.51 1.16 -23.44
CA SER A 147 -55.73 1.90 -23.09
C SER A 147 -55.56 3.40 -23.35
N GLU A 148 -54.45 4.00 -22.92
CA GLU A 148 -54.24 5.45 -23.10
C GLU A 148 -54.12 5.84 -24.58
N ILE A 149 -53.45 4.99 -25.38
CA ILE A 149 -53.37 5.18 -26.84
C ILE A 149 -54.75 4.96 -27.48
N SER A 150 -55.51 3.95 -27.06
CA SER A 150 -56.86 3.70 -27.61
C SER A 150 -57.81 4.84 -27.29
N ASP A 151 -57.80 5.33 -26.05
CA ASP A 151 -58.61 6.45 -25.59
C ASP A 151 -58.25 7.74 -26.33
N ALA A 152 -56.95 8.02 -26.52
CA ALA A 152 -56.49 9.17 -27.30
C ALA A 152 -56.91 9.08 -28.78
N ILE A 153 -56.84 7.89 -29.39
CA ILE A 153 -57.31 7.66 -30.76
C ILE A 153 -58.82 7.86 -30.84
N GLU A 154 -59.58 7.31 -29.89
CA GLU A 154 -61.03 7.46 -29.86
C GLU A 154 -61.45 8.93 -29.71
N GLU A 155 -60.77 9.70 -28.87
CA GLU A 155 -61.00 11.14 -28.72
C GLU A 155 -60.75 11.91 -30.02
N ILE A 156 -59.64 11.61 -30.72
CA ILE A 156 -59.29 12.25 -32.01
C ILE A 156 -60.33 11.89 -33.07
N VAL A 157 -60.74 10.62 -33.18
CA VAL A 157 -61.79 10.17 -34.11
C VAL A 157 -63.11 10.90 -33.82
N LYS A 158 -63.49 11.02 -32.55
CA LYS A 158 -64.71 11.73 -32.13
C LYS A 158 -64.66 13.20 -32.52
N LYS A 159 -63.51 13.86 -32.35
CA LYS A 159 -63.28 15.25 -32.76
C LYS A 159 -63.33 15.44 -34.28
N LEU A 160 -62.79 14.49 -35.05
CA LEU A 160 -62.86 14.51 -36.52
C LEU A 160 -64.30 14.33 -37.01
N ASN A 161 -65.03 13.37 -36.44
CA ASN A 161 -66.40 13.06 -36.87
C ASN A 161 -67.42 14.15 -36.48
N LYS A 162 -67.10 14.96 -35.46
CA LYS A 162 -67.92 16.12 -35.05
C LYS A 162 -67.64 17.38 -35.89
N LYS A 163 -66.60 17.35 -36.74
CA LYS A 163 -66.17 18.49 -37.58
C LYS A 163 -66.57 18.32 -39.06
N SER A 164 -67.11 17.16 -39.43
CA SER A 164 -67.84 16.93 -40.70
C SER A 164 -69.33 17.11 -40.50
#